data_AF-A0A7C6YZY1-F1
#
_entry.id   AF-A0A7C6YZY1-F1
#
_cell.length_a   1.000
_cell.length_b   1.000
_cell.length_c   1.000
_cell.angle_alpha   90.00
_cell.angle_beta   90.00
_cell.angle_gamma   90.00
#
_symmetry.space_group_name_H-M   'P 1'
#
loop_
_entity.id
_entity.type
_entity.pdbx_description
1 polymer ?
#
loop_
_entity_poly.entity_id
_entity_poly.type
_entity_poly.pdbx_seq_one_letter_code
_entity_poly.pdbx_strand_id
1 'polypeptide(L)'
;MKARNREGMVILESMIKTTIEEFEKFIRFNEDEKPVLSAKLGVFGKKDSYKLNQILRHKKDVSGPNYNQDQYPVIDLMFSLALEGRLYVKVNDEKGKPSLLETDSVESFKALNIYEKYLYLLQTYWTKYDFETKNDKWIDIITIYNFLATVSNAEKGEKIIKNEYDQTRALYSSAADFLYHMRFFGFGELEEIQGAKGKYENRIKAFIPNEFGIEASDFLINRVFVLRNNNDLPIKLSPSSVKKKAGSTKNAFDVFKKLFPDGCAVKTVVSENEFDRSGVYTFKVSLGRYCSRKINVSHHHTLSNLHTAIQEAFNFDDDHLYAFYVNGNYRTGKPIYCAETRDFGRTTEETTIEEMNLYKGQKLYYLFDFGDMWEFTIELTKIDKNAPLPLRPVIIEEKGESPEQYPSWE
;
A
#
# COMPACT_ATOMS: atom_id res chain seq x y z
N MET A 1 -14.66 -21.24 -16.34
CA MET A 1 -13.31 -21.46 -16.90
C MET A 1 -13.32 -22.79 -17.65
N LYS A 2 -12.59 -22.95 -18.75
CA LYS A 2 -12.52 -24.26 -19.44
C LYS A 2 -11.86 -25.26 -18.48
N ALA A 3 -12.32 -26.51 -18.48
CA ALA A 3 -11.67 -27.55 -17.70
C ALA A 3 -10.24 -27.73 -18.22
N ARG A 4 -9.23 -27.45 -17.37
CA ARG A 4 -7.83 -27.66 -17.71
C ARG A 4 -7.58 -29.16 -17.85
N ASN A 5 -6.84 -29.55 -18.88
CA ASN A 5 -6.34 -30.92 -18.97
C ASN A 5 -5.29 -31.17 -17.87
N ARG A 6 -4.89 -32.43 -17.68
CA ARG A 6 -3.95 -32.83 -16.62
C ARG A 6 -2.62 -32.08 -16.69
N GLU A 7 -2.10 -31.85 -17.90
CA GLU A 7 -0.84 -31.14 -18.12
C GLU A 7 -0.95 -29.65 -17.76
N GLY A 8 -2.03 -28.98 -18.16
CA GLY A 8 -2.31 -27.59 -17.81
C GLY A 8 -2.53 -27.36 -16.31
N MET A 9 -3.01 -28.38 -15.59
CA MET A 9 -3.08 -28.37 -14.12
C MET A 9 -1.70 -28.46 -13.47
N VAL A 10 -0.82 -29.33 -13.97
CA VAL A 10 0.57 -29.46 -13.45
C VAL A 10 1.35 -28.16 -13.65
N ILE A 11 1.21 -27.52 -14.82
CA ILE A 11 1.87 -26.23 -15.11
C ILE A 11 1.35 -25.14 -14.17
N LEU A 12 0.03 -25.06 -13.98
CA LEU A 12 -0.58 -24.11 -13.04
C LEU A 12 -0.06 -24.29 -11.62
N GLU A 13 -0.03 -25.53 -11.14
CA GLU A 13 0.43 -25.86 -9.79
C GLU A 13 1.91 -25.46 -9.59
N SER A 14 2.77 -25.75 -10.58
CA SER A 14 4.18 -25.35 -10.53
C SER A 14 4.38 -23.84 -10.48
N MET A 15 3.53 -23.07 -11.19
CA MET A 15 3.59 -21.62 -11.18
C MET A 15 3.14 -21.05 -9.83
N ILE A 16 1.99 -21.51 -9.33
CA ILE A 16 1.48 -21.14 -8.02
C ILE A 16 2.54 -21.43 -6.95
N LYS A 17 3.13 -22.62 -6.99
CA LYS A 17 4.18 -23.02 -6.06
C LYS A 17 5.37 -22.07 -6.09
N THR A 18 5.77 -21.59 -7.27
CA THR A 18 6.86 -20.61 -7.40
C THR A 18 6.53 -19.32 -6.65
N THR A 19 5.35 -18.74 -6.87
CA THR A 19 4.90 -17.53 -6.14
C THR A 19 4.90 -17.74 -4.63
N ILE A 20 4.38 -18.89 -4.16
CA ILE A 20 4.30 -19.21 -2.74
C ILE A 20 5.68 -19.42 -2.12
N GLU A 21 6.57 -20.17 -2.79
CA GLU A 21 7.94 -20.40 -2.30
C GLU A 21 8.71 -19.07 -2.18
N GLU A 22 8.50 -18.11 -3.08
CA GLU A 22 9.09 -16.78 -2.97
C GLU A 22 8.53 -15.98 -1.79
N PHE A 23 7.21 -15.98 -1.59
CA PHE A 23 6.60 -15.29 -0.45
C PHE A 23 6.97 -15.92 0.90
N GLU A 24 7.11 -17.24 0.95
CA GLU A 24 7.59 -17.94 2.16
C GLU A 24 9.07 -17.65 2.47
N LYS A 25 9.91 -17.38 1.45
CA LYS A 25 11.26 -16.86 1.68
C LYS A 25 11.23 -15.48 2.32
N PHE A 26 10.29 -14.61 1.91
CA PHE A 26 10.08 -13.32 2.56
C PHE A 26 9.65 -13.49 4.03
N ILE A 27 8.73 -14.42 4.33
CA ILE A 27 8.31 -14.69 5.72
C ILE A 27 9.50 -15.16 6.55
N ARG A 28 10.22 -16.21 6.12
CA ARG A 28 11.40 -16.73 6.84
C ARG A 28 12.48 -15.66 7.03
N PHE A 29 12.71 -14.82 6.02
CA PHE A 29 13.66 -13.72 6.14
C PHE A 29 13.30 -12.75 7.28
N ASN A 30 12.01 -12.43 7.47
CA ASN A 30 11.58 -11.58 8.58
C ASN A 30 11.73 -12.27 9.94
N GLU A 31 11.45 -13.57 10.02
CA GLU A 31 11.60 -14.38 11.23
C GLU A 31 13.07 -14.48 11.67
N ASP A 32 13.96 -14.79 10.71
CA ASP A 32 15.38 -15.09 10.96
C ASP A 32 16.22 -13.83 11.14
N GLU A 33 16.08 -12.85 10.25
CA GLU A 33 16.95 -11.66 10.21
C GLU A 33 16.42 -10.50 11.07
N LYS A 34 15.12 -10.51 11.39
CA LYS A 34 14.41 -9.46 12.15
C LYS A 34 14.80 -8.04 11.70
N PRO A 35 14.53 -7.68 10.43
CA PRO A 35 15.01 -6.43 9.86
C PRO A 35 14.50 -5.20 10.62
N VAL A 36 15.39 -4.22 10.79
CA VAL A 36 15.00 -2.89 11.27
C VAL A 36 14.58 -2.04 10.07
N LEU A 37 13.36 -1.51 10.12
CA LEU A 37 12.84 -0.61 9.11
C LEU A 37 13.49 0.78 9.25
N SER A 38 13.66 1.44 8.10
CA SER A 38 14.17 2.81 8.06
C SER A 38 13.23 3.77 8.80
N ALA A 39 13.79 4.63 9.66
CA ALA A 39 12.99 5.53 10.49
C ALA A 39 12.10 6.50 9.70
N LYS A 40 12.54 6.92 8.51
CA LYS A 40 11.82 7.91 7.69
C LYS A 40 10.67 7.28 6.89
N LEU A 41 10.93 6.14 6.24
CA LEU A 41 10.01 5.54 5.27
C LEU A 41 9.30 4.30 5.83
N GLY A 42 9.80 3.72 6.92
CA GLY A 42 9.26 2.48 7.50
C GLY A 42 9.31 1.32 6.53
N VAL A 43 10.39 1.21 5.74
CA VAL A 43 10.66 0.14 4.77
C VAL A 43 12.02 -0.49 5.05
N PHE A 44 12.30 -1.67 4.47
CA PHE A 44 13.60 -2.31 4.60
C PHE A 44 14.76 -1.40 4.16
N GLY A 45 15.84 -1.46 4.93
CA GLY A 45 17.09 -0.79 4.56
C GLY A 45 17.75 -1.49 3.36
N LYS A 46 18.63 -0.77 2.65
CA LYS A 46 19.32 -1.27 1.45
C LYS A 46 20.03 -2.62 1.66
N LYS A 47 20.59 -2.84 2.85
CA LYS A 47 21.29 -4.10 3.19
C LYS A 47 20.31 -5.28 3.26
N ASP A 48 19.18 -5.10 3.92
CA ASP A 48 18.18 -6.16 4.09
C ASP A 48 17.46 -6.44 2.77
N SER A 49 17.10 -5.40 2.02
CA SER A 49 16.58 -5.55 0.65
C SER A 49 17.55 -6.31 -0.26
N TYR A 50 18.85 -6.01 -0.18
CA TYR A 50 19.86 -6.73 -0.94
C TYR A 50 20.00 -8.19 -0.52
N LYS A 51 20.04 -8.48 0.79
CA LYS A 51 20.11 -9.86 1.32
C LYS A 51 18.91 -10.69 0.84
N LEU A 52 17.69 -10.16 1.02
CA LEU A 52 16.47 -10.82 0.56
C LEU A 52 16.49 -11.03 -0.96
N ASN A 53 16.94 -10.03 -1.73
CA ASN A 53 17.06 -10.16 -3.19
C ASN A 53 17.96 -11.34 -3.59
N GLN A 54 19.01 -11.68 -2.84
CA GLN A 54 19.90 -12.78 -3.21
C GLN A 54 19.27 -14.17 -3.11
N ILE A 55 18.22 -14.34 -2.33
CA ILE A 55 17.55 -15.65 -2.14
C ILE A 55 16.32 -15.84 -3.03
N LEU A 56 15.88 -14.79 -3.72
CA LEU A 56 14.71 -14.82 -4.61
C LEU A 56 15.07 -15.38 -5.99
N ARG A 57 14.08 -16.02 -6.63
CA ARG A 57 14.16 -16.50 -8.01
C ARG A 57 14.09 -15.32 -8.97
N HIS A 58 13.14 -14.41 -8.78
CA HIS A 58 12.98 -13.21 -9.61
C HIS A 58 13.80 -12.03 -9.07
N LYS A 59 15.07 -12.30 -8.73
CA LYS A 59 15.98 -11.29 -8.19
C LYS A 59 16.35 -10.24 -9.23
N LYS A 60 16.51 -9.00 -8.78
CA LYS A 60 17.12 -7.93 -9.55
C LYS A 60 18.62 -8.18 -9.64
N ASP A 61 19.20 -8.05 -10.84
CA ASP A 61 20.64 -8.13 -11.01
C ASP A 61 21.31 -6.84 -10.50
N VAL A 62 22.00 -6.94 -9.37
CA VAL A 62 22.64 -5.82 -8.68
C VAL A 62 23.94 -6.26 -8.02
N SER A 63 24.97 -5.42 -8.11
CA SER A 63 26.30 -5.71 -7.57
C SER A 63 26.45 -5.53 -6.06
N GLY A 64 25.50 -4.86 -5.40
CA GLY A 64 25.57 -4.57 -3.96
C GLY A 64 24.35 -3.86 -3.39
N PRO A 65 24.37 -3.52 -2.09
CA PRO A 65 23.25 -2.90 -1.35
C PRO A 65 23.12 -1.40 -1.62
N ASN A 66 23.02 -1.03 -2.90
CA ASN A 66 22.98 0.37 -3.34
C ASN A 66 21.57 0.90 -3.57
N TYR A 67 20.59 0.00 -3.65
CA TYR A 67 19.21 0.30 -4.04
C TYR A 67 18.28 0.29 -2.83
N ASN A 68 17.30 1.19 -2.85
CA ASN A 68 16.21 1.23 -1.86
C ASN A 68 15.18 0.12 -2.14
N GLN A 69 14.31 -0.19 -1.16
CA GLN A 69 13.29 -1.25 -1.28
C GLN A 69 12.40 -1.09 -2.52
N ASP A 70 11.94 0.12 -2.80
CA ASP A 70 11.07 0.46 -3.95
C ASP A 70 11.72 0.14 -5.31
N GLN A 71 13.04 0.04 -5.36
CA GLN A 71 13.77 -0.31 -6.59
C GLN A 71 13.88 -1.82 -6.82
N TYR A 72 13.38 -2.64 -5.89
CA TYR A 72 13.23 -4.10 -5.98
C TYR A 72 11.73 -4.46 -6.08
N PRO A 73 11.14 -4.51 -7.28
CA PRO A 73 9.69 -4.54 -7.46
C PRO A 73 9.01 -5.71 -6.72
N VAL A 74 9.61 -6.90 -6.76
CA VAL A 74 9.07 -8.09 -6.08
C VAL A 74 9.18 -7.97 -4.55
N ILE A 75 10.26 -7.41 -4.01
CA ILE A 75 10.40 -7.21 -2.57
C ILE A 75 9.40 -6.18 -2.08
N ASP A 76 9.26 -5.07 -2.80
CA ASP A 76 8.30 -4.01 -2.44
C ASP A 76 6.85 -4.51 -2.53
N LEU A 77 6.53 -5.35 -3.51
CA LEU A 77 5.26 -6.06 -3.60
C LEU A 77 5.03 -6.94 -2.37
N MET A 78 5.95 -7.86 -2.06
CA MET A 78 5.77 -8.79 -0.93
C MET A 78 5.62 -8.05 0.40
N PHE A 79 6.42 -7.00 0.60
CA PHE A 79 6.31 -6.13 1.78
C PHE A 79 4.93 -5.46 1.86
N SER A 80 4.41 -4.97 0.74
CA SER A 80 3.09 -4.33 0.69
C SER A 80 1.98 -5.36 0.94
N LEU A 81 2.02 -6.53 0.30
CA LEU A 81 1.03 -7.60 0.52
C LEU A 81 1.02 -8.11 1.96
N ALA A 82 2.19 -8.21 2.59
CA ALA A 82 2.32 -8.59 3.98
C ALA A 82 1.60 -7.60 4.93
N LEU A 83 1.71 -6.30 4.65
CA LEU A 83 1.05 -5.26 5.44
C LEU A 83 -0.45 -5.15 5.14
N GLU A 84 -0.83 -5.08 3.86
CA GLU A 84 -2.23 -4.96 3.43
C GLU A 84 -3.05 -6.22 3.76
N GLY A 85 -2.39 -7.37 3.72
CA GLY A 85 -2.94 -8.65 4.16
C GLY A 85 -3.11 -8.73 5.68
N ARG A 86 -2.43 -7.87 6.45
CA ARG A 86 -2.31 -7.95 7.92
C ARG A 86 -1.54 -9.18 8.42
N LEU A 87 -0.71 -9.78 7.57
CA LEU A 87 0.26 -10.78 8.03
C LEU A 87 1.30 -10.13 8.96
N TYR A 88 1.67 -8.89 8.66
CA TYR A 88 2.56 -8.11 9.50
C TYR A 88 1.95 -6.74 9.77
N VAL A 89 2.34 -6.16 10.89
CA VAL A 89 2.09 -4.76 11.21
C VAL A 89 3.40 -4.05 11.54
N LYS A 90 3.48 -2.76 11.23
CA LYS A 90 4.60 -1.94 11.69
C LYS A 90 4.46 -1.65 13.17
N VAL A 91 5.53 -1.85 13.90
CA VAL A 91 5.69 -1.49 15.32
C VAL A 91 7.07 -0.88 15.53
N ASN A 92 7.35 -0.41 16.75
CA ASN A 92 8.72 -0.26 17.18
C ASN A 92 9.11 -1.47 18.04
N ASP A 93 10.33 -1.95 17.86
CA ASP A 93 10.95 -2.91 18.76
C ASP A 93 11.11 -2.34 20.17
N GLU A 94 11.57 -3.18 21.11
CA GLU A 94 11.82 -2.80 22.51
C GLU A 94 12.80 -1.62 22.65
N LYS A 95 13.63 -1.36 21.62
CA LYS A 95 14.62 -0.28 21.56
C LYS A 95 14.09 0.96 20.83
N GLY A 96 12.80 0.99 20.48
CA GLY A 96 12.18 2.11 19.78
C GLY A 96 12.49 2.17 18.29
N LYS A 97 13.06 1.12 17.70
CA LYS A 97 13.38 1.07 16.27
C LYS A 97 12.22 0.47 15.48
N PRO A 98 11.80 1.08 14.36
CA PRO A 98 10.72 0.53 13.55
C PRO A 98 11.05 -0.88 13.05
N SER A 99 10.10 -1.81 13.14
CA SER A 99 10.21 -3.21 12.72
C SER A 99 8.86 -3.74 12.25
N LEU A 100 8.87 -4.94 11.65
CA LEU A 100 7.65 -5.70 11.40
C LEU A 100 7.38 -6.63 12.59
N LEU A 101 6.13 -6.67 13.03
CA LEU A 101 5.62 -7.65 13.99
C LEU A 101 4.67 -8.60 13.27
N GLU A 102 4.93 -9.89 13.40
CA GLU A 102 4.05 -10.96 12.95
C GLU A 102 2.72 -10.91 13.70
N THR A 103 1.61 -11.07 12.98
CA THR A 103 0.28 -11.22 13.56
C THR A 103 -0.10 -12.71 13.59
N ASP A 104 -1.21 -13.02 14.28
CA ASP A 104 -1.82 -14.35 14.23
C ASP A 104 -2.21 -14.82 12.81
N SER A 105 -2.37 -13.88 11.88
CA SER A 105 -2.72 -14.14 10.50
C SER A 105 -1.63 -14.89 9.74
N VAL A 106 -0.37 -14.83 10.19
CA VAL A 106 0.72 -15.59 9.55
C VAL A 106 0.59 -17.08 9.81
N GLU A 107 0.25 -17.51 11.01
CA GLU A 107 0.00 -18.92 11.31
C GLU A 107 -1.22 -19.43 10.53
N SER A 108 -2.28 -18.63 10.45
CA SER A 108 -3.43 -18.93 9.58
C SER A 108 -3.01 -19.09 8.12
N PHE A 109 -2.18 -18.18 7.59
CA PHE A 109 -1.65 -18.24 6.22
C PHE A 109 -0.75 -19.47 6.00
N LYS A 110 0.16 -19.78 6.94
CA LYS A 110 1.06 -20.94 6.87
C LYS A 110 0.28 -22.25 6.76
N ALA A 111 -0.86 -22.36 7.44
CA ALA A 111 -1.74 -23.54 7.45
C ALA A 111 -2.58 -23.74 6.16
N LEU A 112 -2.66 -22.72 5.28
CA LEU A 112 -3.39 -22.80 4.02
C LEU A 112 -2.67 -23.68 2.99
N ASN A 113 -3.44 -24.25 2.06
CA ASN A 113 -2.85 -24.92 0.90
C ASN A 113 -2.32 -23.89 -0.14
N ILE A 114 -1.58 -24.35 -1.15
CA ILE A 114 -0.94 -23.46 -2.13
C ILE A 114 -1.91 -22.59 -2.94
N TYR A 115 -3.10 -23.10 -3.28
CA TYR A 115 -4.12 -22.33 -4.00
C TYR A 115 -4.74 -21.26 -3.12
N GLU A 116 -5.01 -21.60 -1.85
CA GLU A 116 -5.56 -20.67 -0.86
C GLU A 116 -4.56 -19.55 -0.52
N LYS A 117 -3.28 -19.89 -0.33
CA LYS A 117 -2.20 -18.91 -0.16
C LYS A 117 -2.12 -17.97 -1.36
N TYR A 118 -2.13 -18.53 -2.57
CA TYR A 118 -2.00 -17.74 -3.80
C TYR A 118 -3.20 -16.82 -3.99
N LEU A 119 -4.40 -17.36 -3.80
CA LEU A 119 -5.64 -16.60 -3.87
C LEU A 119 -5.63 -15.44 -2.87
N TYR A 120 -5.22 -15.68 -1.63
CA TYR A 120 -5.11 -14.64 -0.63
C TYR A 120 -4.16 -13.51 -1.05
N LEU A 121 -2.99 -13.85 -1.59
CA LEU A 121 -2.02 -12.85 -2.09
C LEU A 121 -2.58 -12.07 -3.29
N LEU A 122 -3.15 -12.76 -4.28
CA LEU A 122 -3.71 -12.12 -5.47
C LEU A 122 -4.94 -11.26 -5.15
N GLN A 123 -5.82 -11.74 -4.26
CA GLN A 123 -6.97 -10.97 -3.78
C GLN A 123 -6.50 -9.73 -3.02
N THR A 124 -5.51 -9.87 -2.13
CA THR A 124 -4.92 -8.73 -1.39
C THR A 124 -4.32 -7.72 -2.36
N TYR A 125 -3.57 -8.18 -3.35
CA TYR A 125 -3.03 -7.33 -4.41
C TYR A 125 -4.13 -6.55 -5.13
N TRP A 126 -5.19 -7.24 -5.55
CA TRP A 126 -6.23 -6.60 -6.35
C TRP A 126 -7.13 -5.65 -5.55
N THR A 127 -7.41 -5.99 -4.29
CA THR A 127 -8.43 -5.30 -3.49
C THR A 127 -7.85 -4.29 -2.50
N LYS A 128 -6.55 -4.34 -2.19
CA LYS A 128 -5.94 -3.48 -1.16
C LYS A 128 -4.65 -2.80 -1.58
N TYR A 129 -3.92 -3.32 -2.57
CA TYR A 129 -2.66 -2.70 -2.99
C TYR A 129 -2.90 -1.29 -3.54
N ASP A 130 -2.14 -0.32 -3.05
CA ASP A 130 -2.23 1.08 -3.45
C ASP A 130 -1.43 1.32 -4.75
N PHE A 131 -2.08 1.08 -5.89
CA PHE A 131 -1.44 1.21 -7.20
C PHE A 131 -1.04 2.65 -7.53
N GLU A 132 -1.83 3.64 -7.10
CA GLU A 132 -1.65 5.04 -7.49
C GLU A 132 -0.42 5.66 -6.83
N THR A 133 -0.24 5.40 -5.53
CA THR A 133 0.93 5.92 -4.80
C THR A 133 2.21 5.20 -5.19
N LYS A 134 2.12 3.92 -5.54
CA LYS A 134 3.27 3.12 -5.95
C LYS A 134 3.71 3.41 -7.39
N ASN A 135 2.79 3.80 -8.28
CA ASN A 135 3.08 4.05 -9.69
C ASN A 135 2.96 5.54 -10.07
N ASP A 136 3.81 6.41 -9.51
CA ASP A 136 4.12 7.75 -10.04
C ASP A 136 2.95 8.56 -10.66
N LYS A 137 1.72 8.47 -10.13
CA LYS A 137 0.49 9.16 -10.60
C LYS A 137 0.09 9.01 -12.09
N TRP A 138 0.85 8.28 -12.91
CA TRP A 138 0.62 8.14 -14.36
C TRP A 138 0.01 6.80 -14.77
N ILE A 139 -0.02 5.80 -13.88
CA ILE A 139 -0.82 4.59 -14.09
C ILE A 139 -2.12 4.76 -13.33
N ASP A 140 -3.15 5.11 -14.08
CA ASP A 140 -4.52 4.98 -13.61
C ASP A 140 -5.01 3.53 -13.79
N ILE A 141 -6.17 3.25 -13.22
CA ILE A 141 -6.83 1.96 -13.35
C ILE A 141 -7.13 1.58 -14.81
N ILE A 142 -7.30 2.58 -15.68
CA ILE A 142 -7.57 2.37 -17.11
C ILE A 142 -6.35 1.75 -17.78
N THR A 143 -5.15 2.21 -17.44
CA THR A 143 -3.89 1.66 -17.96
C THR A 143 -3.71 0.19 -17.59
N ILE A 144 -4.00 -0.18 -16.33
CA ILE A 144 -3.96 -1.59 -15.87
C ILE A 144 -5.01 -2.43 -16.62
N TYR A 145 -6.23 -1.91 -16.73
CA TYR A 145 -7.33 -2.58 -17.43
C TYR A 145 -6.98 -2.85 -18.90
N ASN A 146 -6.50 -1.82 -19.62
CA ASN A 146 -6.14 -1.93 -21.03
C ASN A 146 -5.04 -2.97 -21.23
N PHE A 147 -4.02 -2.98 -20.37
CA PHE A 147 -2.97 -3.98 -20.45
C PHE A 147 -3.49 -5.41 -20.23
N LEU A 148 -4.32 -5.62 -19.20
CA LEU A 148 -4.93 -6.94 -18.95
C LEU A 148 -5.84 -7.35 -20.12
N ALA A 149 -6.50 -6.39 -20.78
CA ALA A 149 -7.34 -6.66 -21.94
C ALA A 149 -6.49 -7.04 -23.15
N THR A 150 -5.31 -6.44 -23.31
CA THR A 150 -4.32 -6.90 -24.30
C THR A 150 -3.89 -8.33 -23.98
N VAL A 151 -3.56 -8.64 -22.72
CA VAL A 151 -3.16 -10.00 -22.30
C VAL A 151 -4.29 -11.01 -22.52
N SER A 152 -5.54 -10.69 -22.21
CA SER A 152 -6.67 -11.62 -22.36
C SER A 152 -6.98 -11.95 -23.82
N ASN A 153 -6.60 -11.07 -24.76
CA ASN A 153 -6.80 -11.25 -26.19
C ASN A 153 -5.55 -11.78 -26.92
N ALA A 154 -4.44 -11.98 -26.21
CA ALA A 154 -3.18 -12.45 -26.78
C ALA A 154 -3.17 -13.98 -26.97
N GLU A 155 -2.29 -14.46 -27.85
CA GLU A 155 -1.94 -15.87 -27.95
C GLU A 155 -0.90 -16.26 -26.89
N LYS A 156 -0.91 -17.53 -26.47
CA LYS A 156 0.12 -18.06 -25.56
C LYS A 156 1.50 -17.87 -26.17
N GLY A 157 2.39 -17.19 -25.46
CA GLY A 157 3.76 -16.92 -25.92
C GLY A 157 3.90 -15.72 -26.85
N GLU A 158 2.81 -15.01 -27.15
CA GLU A 158 2.84 -13.78 -27.93
C GLU A 158 3.67 -12.70 -27.21
N LYS A 159 4.50 -11.97 -27.96
CA LYS A 159 5.29 -10.86 -27.38
C LYS A 159 4.46 -9.59 -27.39
N ILE A 160 3.92 -9.23 -26.23
CA ILE A 160 3.29 -7.93 -26.03
C ILE A 160 4.40 -6.90 -25.83
N ILE A 161 4.59 -6.03 -26.83
CA ILE A 161 5.62 -5.00 -26.84
C ILE A 161 5.01 -3.62 -26.57
N LYS A 162 5.86 -2.67 -26.18
CA LYS A 162 5.48 -1.28 -26.00
C LYS A 162 4.86 -0.70 -27.28
N ASN A 163 3.65 -0.17 -27.16
CA ASN A 163 3.04 0.66 -28.19
C ASN A 163 3.21 2.14 -27.81
N GLU A 164 3.88 2.92 -28.67
CA GLU A 164 4.14 4.35 -28.43
C GLU A 164 2.88 5.22 -28.47
N TYR A 165 1.76 4.69 -28.98
CA TYR A 165 0.49 5.40 -29.13
C TYR A 165 -0.58 4.97 -28.11
N ASP A 166 -0.27 4.03 -27.21
CA ASP A 166 -1.20 3.52 -26.19
C ASP A 166 -0.81 3.98 -24.78
N GLN A 167 -1.81 4.09 -23.91
CA GLN A 167 -1.69 4.43 -22.49
C GLN A 167 -0.83 3.41 -21.72
N THR A 168 -0.70 2.18 -22.23
CA THR A 168 0.15 1.14 -21.64
C THR A 168 1.66 1.40 -21.74
N ARG A 169 2.12 2.41 -22.51
CA ARG A 169 3.57 2.68 -22.66
C ARG A 169 4.30 2.88 -21.32
N ALA A 170 3.66 3.48 -20.31
CA ALA A 170 4.26 3.72 -19.00
C ALA A 170 4.64 2.43 -18.25
N LEU A 171 3.94 1.31 -18.54
CA LEU A 171 4.23 -0.01 -17.99
C LEU A 171 5.58 -0.58 -18.45
N TYR A 172 6.20 0.01 -19.47
CA TYR A 172 7.51 -0.45 -19.96
C TYR A 172 8.67 0.35 -19.36
N SER A 173 8.39 1.48 -18.69
CA SER A 173 9.38 2.40 -18.12
C SER A 173 9.07 2.76 -16.66
N SER A 174 8.42 3.91 -16.43
CA SER A 174 8.26 4.54 -15.12
C SER A 174 7.43 3.73 -14.13
N ALA A 175 6.62 2.79 -14.62
CA ALA A 175 5.80 1.92 -13.81
C ALA A 175 5.87 0.47 -14.29
N ALA A 176 7.09 0.05 -14.68
CA ALA A 176 7.43 -1.33 -15.00
C ALA A 176 7.18 -2.32 -13.87
N ASP A 177 7.09 -1.83 -12.63
CA ASP A 177 6.88 -2.65 -11.43
C ASP A 177 5.61 -3.51 -11.54
N PHE A 178 4.54 -2.98 -12.15
CA PHE A 178 3.32 -3.75 -12.42
C PHE A 178 3.60 -5.02 -13.24
N LEU A 179 4.45 -4.96 -14.28
CA LEU A 179 4.80 -6.12 -15.10
C LEU A 179 5.65 -7.13 -14.33
N TYR A 180 6.53 -6.67 -13.43
CA TYR A 180 7.23 -7.55 -12.49
C TYR A 180 6.26 -8.25 -11.53
N HIS A 181 5.20 -7.56 -11.08
CA HIS A 181 4.16 -8.17 -10.25
C HIS A 181 3.37 -9.24 -11.03
N MET A 182 3.04 -8.98 -12.30
CA MET A 182 2.40 -9.97 -13.17
C MET A 182 3.27 -11.22 -13.32
N ARG A 183 4.59 -11.07 -13.51
CA ARG A 183 5.53 -12.21 -13.50
C ARG A 183 5.54 -12.94 -12.15
N PHE A 184 5.59 -12.20 -11.03
CA PHE A 184 5.54 -12.79 -9.68
C PHE A 184 4.29 -13.65 -9.45
N PHE A 185 3.12 -13.20 -9.92
CA PHE A 185 1.87 -13.97 -9.88
C PHE A 185 1.78 -15.04 -10.99
N GLY A 186 2.81 -15.18 -11.82
CA GLY A 186 2.88 -16.20 -12.86
C GLY A 186 2.06 -15.88 -14.12
N PHE A 187 1.61 -14.65 -14.37
CA PHE A 187 0.82 -14.36 -15.56
C PHE A 187 1.63 -14.53 -16.86
N GLY A 188 2.95 -14.43 -16.78
CA GLY A 188 3.83 -14.54 -17.93
C GLY A 188 5.27 -14.28 -17.56
N GLU A 189 6.12 -14.24 -18.58
CA GLU A 189 7.54 -13.93 -18.45
C GLU A 189 7.85 -12.55 -19.02
N LEU A 190 8.99 -11.99 -18.60
CA LEU A 190 9.50 -10.71 -19.09
C LEU A 190 10.75 -10.91 -19.95
N GLU A 191 10.77 -10.28 -21.11
CA GLU A 191 12.01 -10.00 -21.83
C GLU A 191 12.53 -8.64 -21.35
N GLU A 192 13.56 -8.64 -20.51
CA GLU A 192 14.13 -7.41 -19.91
C GLU A 192 15.18 -6.75 -20.82
N ILE A 193 15.31 -5.43 -20.71
CA ILE A 193 16.37 -4.67 -21.38
C ILE A 193 17.56 -4.54 -20.42
N GLN A 194 18.72 -5.08 -20.81
CA GLN A 194 19.93 -4.94 -20.02
C GLN A 194 20.45 -3.50 -20.02
N GLY A 195 20.96 -3.06 -18.87
CA GLY A 195 21.66 -1.79 -18.74
C GLY A 195 20.77 -0.56 -18.56
N ALA A 196 19.44 -0.71 -18.42
CA ALA A 196 18.56 0.40 -18.06
C ALA A 196 18.94 0.99 -16.69
N LYS A 197 19.33 2.26 -16.65
CA LYS A 197 19.84 2.93 -15.44
C LYS A 197 18.79 3.82 -14.78
N GLY A 198 17.99 4.52 -15.59
CA GLY A 198 16.96 5.46 -15.13
C GLY A 198 15.56 4.87 -14.99
N LYS A 199 14.74 5.48 -14.14
CA LYS A 199 13.31 5.12 -13.97
C LYS A 199 12.50 5.31 -15.26
N TYR A 200 12.87 6.29 -16.09
CA TYR A 200 12.16 6.62 -17.35
C TYR A 200 12.65 5.83 -18.57
N GLU A 201 13.73 5.06 -18.41
CA GLU A 201 14.21 4.18 -19.47
C GLU A 201 13.31 2.95 -19.56
N ASN A 202 13.11 2.42 -20.77
CA ASN A 202 12.40 1.16 -20.90
C ASN A 202 13.22 0.06 -20.21
N ARG A 203 12.62 -0.62 -19.24
CA ARG A 203 13.24 -1.73 -18.50
C ARG A 203 12.79 -3.08 -19.06
N ILE A 204 11.66 -3.10 -19.74
CA ILE A 204 11.02 -4.28 -20.29
C ILE A 204 10.87 -4.08 -21.80
N LYS A 205 11.27 -5.09 -22.56
CA LYS A 205 11.12 -5.15 -24.02
C LYS A 205 9.80 -5.79 -24.41
N ALA A 206 9.42 -6.88 -23.74
CA ALA A 206 8.15 -7.56 -23.97
C ALA A 206 7.63 -8.25 -22.71
N PHE A 207 6.31 -8.31 -22.57
CA PHE A 207 5.61 -9.25 -21.69
C PHE A 207 5.12 -10.44 -22.52
N ILE A 208 5.32 -11.66 -22.02
CA ILE A 208 5.02 -12.90 -22.74
C ILE A 208 4.03 -13.71 -21.89
N PRO A 209 2.71 -13.64 -22.17
CA PRO A 209 1.70 -14.30 -21.36
C PRO A 209 1.72 -15.81 -21.58
N ASN A 210 1.40 -16.54 -20.51
CA ASN A 210 1.06 -17.96 -20.58
C ASN A 210 -0.46 -18.16 -20.53
N GLU A 211 -0.91 -19.40 -20.68
CA GLU A 211 -2.34 -19.75 -20.67
C GLU A 211 -3.07 -19.29 -19.39
N PHE A 212 -2.42 -19.39 -18.23
CA PHE A 212 -3.00 -18.88 -16.98
C PHE A 212 -3.06 -17.37 -16.95
N GLY A 213 -2.04 -16.64 -17.41
CA GLY A 213 -2.10 -15.18 -17.47
C GLY A 213 -3.23 -14.65 -18.36
N ILE A 214 -3.48 -15.31 -19.49
CA ILE A 214 -4.60 -14.98 -20.38
C ILE A 214 -5.94 -15.17 -19.65
N GLU A 215 -6.15 -16.35 -19.06
CA GLU A 215 -7.39 -16.68 -18.32
C GLU A 215 -7.59 -15.80 -17.08
N ALA A 216 -6.53 -15.56 -16.32
CA ALA A 216 -6.57 -14.74 -15.11
C ALA A 216 -6.81 -13.26 -15.44
N SER A 217 -6.26 -12.74 -16.54
CA SER A 217 -6.52 -11.37 -17.00
C SER A 217 -7.98 -11.17 -17.41
N ASP A 218 -8.54 -12.12 -18.18
CA ASP A 218 -9.98 -12.12 -18.52
C ASP A 218 -10.85 -12.15 -17.26
N PHE A 219 -10.51 -13.02 -16.31
CA PHE A 219 -11.21 -13.12 -15.04
C PHE A 219 -11.19 -11.80 -14.25
N LEU A 220 -10.02 -11.17 -14.11
CA LEU A 220 -9.87 -9.93 -13.35
C LEU A 220 -10.67 -8.78 -13.96
N ILE A 221 -10.66 -8.66 -15.30
CA ILE A 221 -11.42 -7.65 -16.04
C ILE A 221 -12.93 -7.87 -15.91
N ASN A 222 -13.40 -9.09 -16.16
CA ASN A 222 -14.83 -9.34 -16.33
C ASN A 222 -15.57 -9.70 -15.03
N ARG A 223 -14.86 -10.16 -13.99
CA ARG A 223 -15.49 -10.67 -12.75
C ARG A 223 -15.11 -9.91 -11.49
N VAL A 224 -13.96 -9.23 -11.49
CA VAL A 224 -13.37 -8.68 -10.27
C VAL A 224 -13.21 -7.17 -10.30
N PHE A 225 -13.33 -6.52 -11.47
CA PHE A 225 -13.20 -5.07 -11.60
C PHE A 225 -14.05 -4.28 -10.58
N VAL A 226 -15.26 -4.77 -10.27
CA VAL A 226 -16.18 -4.16 -9.29
C VAL A 226 -15.78 -4.31 -7.82
N LEU A 227 -14.81 -5.18 -7.51
CA LEU A 227 -14.35 -5.47 -6.14
C LEU A 227 -13.10 -4.69 -5.73
N ARG A 228 -12.57 -3.83 -6.60
CA ARG A 228 -11.41 -2.99 -6.29
C ARG A 228 -11.79 -1.95 -5.22
N ASN A 229 -10.83 -1.54 -4.39
CA ASN A 229 -11.04 -0.51 -3.38
C ASN A 229 -11.53 0.79 -4.07
N ASN A 230 -12.75 1.20 -3.77
CA ASN A 230 -13.46 2.30 -4.44
C ASN A 230 -13.03 3.68 -3.91
N ASN A 231 -11.75 4.02 -4.07
CA ASN A 231 -11.29 5.42 -4.09
C ASN A 231 -10.89 5.88 -5.50
N ASP A 232 -10.66 4.94 -6.43
CA ASP A 232 -9.97 5.17 -7.72
C ASP A 232 -10.90 5.16 -8.95
N LEU A 233 -12.20 5.41 -8.81
CA LEU A 233 -13.09 5.54 -9.97
C LEU A 233 -13.20 7.01 -10.36
N PRO A 234 -12.46 7.50 -11.38
CA PRO A 234 -12.97 8.61 -12.15
C PRO A 234 -14.30 8.12 -12.74
N ILE A 235 -15.40 8.72 -12.30
CA ILE A 235 -16.72 8.54 -12.90
C ILE A 235 -16.60 8.98 -14.36
N LYS A 236 -16.26 8.04 -15.26
CA LYS A 236 -16.41 8.17 -16.71
C LYS A 236 -17.25 7.07 -17.30
N LEU A 237 -17.95 6.31 -16.46
CA LEU A 237 -19.05 5.46 -16.88
C LEU A 237 -20.23 5.74 -15.94
N SER A 238 -21.15 6.58 -16.38
CA SER A 238 -22.52 6.60 -15.85
C SER A 238 -23.07 5.19 -15.93
N PRO A 239 -23.57 4.64 -14.80
CA PRO A 239 -25.02 4.62 -14.65
C PRO A 239 -25.45 5.08 -13.26
N SER A 240 -26.49 5.92 -13.29
CA SER A 240 -27.44 6.15 -12.21
C SER A 240 -27.56 4.99 -11.20
N SER A 241 -27.46 5.34 -9.91
CA SER A 241 -28.00 4.59 -8.77
C SER A 241 -27.40 3.22 -8.46
N VAL A 242 -26.15 3.19 -7.97
CA VAL A 242 -25.70 2.11 -7.08
C VAL A 242 -25.40 2.71 -5.71
N LYS A 243 -26.31 2.50 -4.75
CA LYS A 243 -26.06 2.81 -3.34
C LYS A 243 -24.92 1.92 -2.83
N LYS A 244 -23.88 2.55 -2.26
CA LYS A 244 -22.76 1.89 -1.56
C LYS A 244 -23.29 0.89 -0.52
N LYS A 245 -22.90 -0.37 -0.62
CA LYS A 245 -22.82 -1.30 0.51
C LYS A 245 -21.36 -1.70 0.64
N ALA A 246 -20.78 -1.52 1.83
CA ALA A 246 -19.48 -2.07 2.17
C ALA A 246 -19.51 -3.58 1.86
N GLY A 247 -18.74 -4.00 0.86
CA GLY A 247 -18.70 -5.40 0.45
C GLY A 247 -17.98 -6.21 1.51
N SER A 248 -18.68 -7.11 2.20
CA SER A 248 -18.05 -8.05 3.12
C SER A 248 -16.92 -8.80 2.39
N THR A 249 -15.76 -8.97 3.02
CA THR A 249 -14.61 -9.74 2.51
C THR A 249 -14.97 -11.14 2.02
N LYS A 250 -16.04 -11.76 2.58
CA LYS A 250 -16.63 -13.01 2.08
C LYS A 250 -17.04 -12.96 0.60
N ASN A 251 -17.57 -11.83 0.14
CA ASN A 251 -17.96 -11.64 -1.26
C ASN A 251 -16.73 -11.65 -2.19
N ALA A 252 -15.63 -11.02 -1.78
CA ALA A 252 -14.40 -11.02 -2.58
C ALA A 252 -13.82 -12.45 -2.70
N PHE A 253 -13.69 -13.17 -1.59
CA PHE A 253 -13.20 -14.55 -1.60
C PHE A 253 -14.06 -15.46 -2.48
N ASP A 254 -15.39 -15.36 -2.38
CA ASP A 254 -16.32 -16.17 -3.17
C ASP A 254 -16.25 -15.89 -4.68
N VAL A 255 -15.83 -14.69 -5.08
CA VAL A 255 -15.52 -14.37 -6.47
C VAL A 255 -14.17 -14.97 -6.85
N PHE A 256 -13.10 -14.65 -6.11
CA PHE A 256 -11.73 -15.05 -6.44
C PHE A 256 -11.52 -16.57 -6.49
N LYS A 257 -12.22 -17.35 -5.65
CA LYS A 257 -12.07 -18.82 -5.65
C LYS A 257 -12.47 -19.47 -6.98
N LYS A 258 -13.29 -18.79 -7.78
CA LYS A 258 -13.69 -19.23 -9.13
C LYS A 258 -12.56 -19.14 -10.16
N LEU A 259 -11.40 -18.59 -9.78
CA LEU A 259 -10.18 -18.65 -10.58
C LEU A 259 -9.62 -20.08 -10.66
N PHE A 260 -9.97 -20.95 -9.70
CA PHE A 260 -9.49 -22.32 -9.61
C PHE A 260 -10.65 -23.32 -9.70
N PRO A 261 -10.36 -24.60 -10.00
CA PRO A 261 -11.35 -25.67 -9.91
C PRO A 261 -12.00 -25.75 -8.52
N ASP A 262 -13.23 -26.25 -8.48
CA ASP A 262 -13.97 -26.41 -7.23
C ASP A 262 -13.20 -27.28 -6.23
N GLY A 263 -13.14 -26.84 -4.97
CA GLY A 263 -12.45 -27.54 -3.88
C GLY A 263 -10.97 -27.18 -3.72
N CYS A 264 -10.32 -26.51 -4.68
CA CYS A 264 -8.94 -26.07 -4.54
C CYS A 264 -8.77 -24.99 -3.45
N ALA A 265 -9.73 -24.06 -3.35
CA ALA A 265 -9.73 -23.01 -2.34
C ALA A 265 -11.07 -22.97 -1.61
N VAL A 266 -11.05 -23.27 -0.30
CA VAL A 266 -12.24 -23.33 0.55
C VAL A 266 -12.11 -22.46 1.79
N LYS A 267 -10.88 -22.14 2.19
CA LYS A 267 -10.54 -21.26 3.31
C LYS A 267 -9.70 -20.08 2.83
N THR A 268 -9.63 -19.06 3.67
CA THR A 268 -8.70 -17.94 3.54
C THR A 268 -8.15 -17.63 4.93
N VAL A 269 -7.21 -16.69 4.98
CA VAL A 269 -6.62 -16.22 6.23
C VAL A 269 -7.73 -15.68 7.14
N VAL A 270 -7.70 -16.13 8.39
CA VAL A 270 -8.52 -15.62 9.47
C VAL A 270 -7.58 -14.94 10.46
N SER A 271 -7.90 -13.71 10.84
CA SER A 271 -7.27 -13.04 11.97
C SER A 271 -8.17 -13.27 13.18
N GLU A 272 -7.67 -13.93 14.22
CA GLU A 272 -8.43 -14.19 15.45
C GLU A 272 -8.44 -12.96 16.35
N ASN A 273 -7.43 -12.10 16.23
CA ASN A 273 -7.28 -10.83 16.90
C ASN A 273 -6.95 -9.78 15.85
N GLU A 274 -7.87 -8.84 15.62
CA GLU A 274 -7.45 -7.59 14.97
C GLU A 274 -6.33 -6.99 15.82
N PHE A 275 -5.22 -6.59 15.17
CA PHE A 275 -4.15 -5.89 15.88
C PHE A 275 -4.75 -4.61 16.46
N ASP A 276 -5.10 -4.67 17.74
CA ASP A 276 -5.90 -3.67 18.40
C ASP A 276 -5.13 -2.34 18.42
N ARG A 277 -5.63 -1.38 17.63
CA ARG A 277 -5.16 0.00 17.54
C ARG A 277 -6.08 0.94 18.33
N SER A 278 -6.95 0.42 19.18
CA SER A 278 -7.77 1.25 20.05
C SER A 278 -6.93 1.91 21.15
N GLY A 279 -7.50 2.97 21.71
CA GLY A 279 -6.93 3.71 22.82
C GLY A 279 -6.73 5.20 22.55
N VAL A 280 -5.89 5.80 23.38
CA VAL A 280 -5.55 7.22 23.35
C VAL A 280 -4.17 7.40 22.74
N TYR A 281 -4.10 8.23 21.72
CA TYR A 281 -2.89 8.55 20.96
C TYR A 281 -2.34 9.89 21.44
N THR A 282 -1.08 9.92 21.85
CA THR A 282 -0.38 11.16 22.21
C THR A 282 0.50 11.61 21.05
N PHE A 283 0.09 12.66 20.37
CA PHE A 283 0.87 13.30 19.32
C PHE A 283 1.71 14.44 19.90
N LYS A 284 2.98 14.50 19.53
CA LYS A 284 3.81 15.70 19.67
C LYS A 284 3.80 16.45 18.35
N VAL A 285 3.23 17.65 18.36
CA VAL A 285 3.15 18.56 17.21
C VAL A 285 4.21 19.64 17.39
N SER A 286 5.05 19.87 16.40
CA SER A 286 6.16 20.83 16.47
C SER A 286 6.13 21.79 15.30
N LEU A 287 6.26 23.07 15.60
CA LEU A 287 6.45 24.15 14.64
C LEU A 287 7.86 24.74 14.85
N GLY A 288 8.75 24.47 13.89
CA GLY A 288 10.17 24.76 14.04
C GLY A 288 10.82 23.99 15.21
N ARG A 289 11.90 24.57 15.78
CA ARG A 289 12.73 23.90 16.79
C ARG A 289 12.27 24.14 18.24
N TYR A 290 11.57 25.24 18.49
CA TYR A 290 11.35 25.75 19.84
C TYR A 290 9.88 25.75 20.28
N CYS A 291 8.94 25.60 19.35
CA CYS A 291 7.51 25.57 19.65
C CYS A 291 6.95 24.15 19.44
N SER A 292 6.35 23.57 20.48
CA SER A 292 5.70 22.26 20.38
C SER A 292 4.53 22.10 21.35
N ARG A 293 3.60 21.22 20.98
CA ARG A 293 2.40 20.87 21.74
C ARG A 293 2.29 19.35 21.84
N LYS A 294 1.79 18.82 22.96
CA LYS A 294 1.34 17.43 23.02
C LYS A 294 -0.17 17.37 23.12
N ILE A 295 -0.77 16.56 22.26
CA ILE A 295 -2.22 16.44 22.12
C ILE A 295 -2.59 14.97 22.26
N ASN A 296 -3.50 14.68 23.18
CA ASN A 296 -4.16 13.39 23.30
C ASN A 296 -5.41 13.36 22.44
N VAL A 297 -5.56 12.31 21.63
CA VAL A 297 -6.75 12.07 20.82
C VAL A 297 -7.22 10.62 20.98
N SER A 298 -8.52 10.39 20.79
CA SER A 298 -9.08 9.05 20.69
C SER A 298 -8.77 8.46 19.31
N HIS A 299 -8.57 7.14 19.23
CA HIS A 299 -8.49 6.42 17.95
C HIS A 299 -9.73 6.63 17.03
N HIS A 300 -10.90 6.96 17.60
CA HIS A 300 -12.12 7.31 16.86
C HIS A 300 -12.13 8.75 16.31
N HIS A 301 -11.27 9.64 16.79
CA HIS A 301 -11.18 10.99 16.25
C HIS A 301 -10.63 10.96 14.83
N THR A 302 -11.02 11.94 14.03
CA THR A 302 -10.58 12.09 12.65
C THR A 302 -9.34 12.96 12.55
N LEU A 303 -8.67 12.97 11.40
CA LEU A 303 -7.61 13.93 11.14
C LEU A 303 -8.12 15.39 11.18
N SER A 304 -9.38 15.62 10.82
CA SER A 304 -10.03 16.93 10.98
C SER A 304 -10.16 17.34 12.46
N ASN A 305 -10.48 16.40 13.37
CA ASN A 305 -10.44 16.69 14.80
C ASN A 305 -9.02 17.04 15.29
N LEU A 306 -8.00 16.34 14.78
CA LEU A 306 -6.60 16.66 15.10
C LEU A 306 -6.21 18.04 14.55
N HIS A 307 -6.66 18.41 13.35
CA HIS A 307 -6.48 19.74 12.77
C HIS A 307 -7.02 20.84 13.70
N THR A 308 -8.29 20.75 14.12
CA THR A 308 -8.89 21.73 15.04
C THR A 308 -8.10 21.84 16.34
N ALA A 309 -7.62 20.72 16.87
CA ALA A 309 -6.81 20.71 18.09
C ALA A 309 -5.44 21.36 17.91
N ILE A 310 -4.84 21.25 16.72
CA ILE A 310 -3.58 21.93 16.40
C ILE A 310 -3.81 23.44 16.31
N GLN A 311 -4.86 23.88 15.62
CA GLN A 311 -5.23 25.30 15.51
C GLN A 311 -5.42 25.92 16.91
N GLU A 312 -6.20 25.27 17.78
CA GLU A 312 -6.39 25.68 19.18
C GLU A 312 -5.07 25.74 19.94
N ALA A 313 -4.22 24.72 19.81
CA ALA A 313 -2.96 24.62 20.56
C ALA A 313 -1.92 25.68 20.14
N PHE A 314 -1.96 26.14 18.90
CA PHE A 314 -1.05 27.17 18.38
C PHE A 314 -1.70 28.56 18.33
N ASN A 315 -2.95 28.71 18.78
CA ASN A 315 -3.71 29.97 18.72
C ASN A 315 -3.76 30.55 17.30
N PHE A 316 -4.07 29.67 16.34
CA PHE A 316 -4.32 30.04 14.95
C PHE A 316 -5.84 30.02 14.68
N ASP A 317 -6.26 30.88 13.76
CA ASP A 317 -7.59 30.89 13.17
C ASP A 317 -7.66 29.86 12.02
N ASP A 318 -8.75 29.09 11.98
CA ASP A 318 -9.01 28.07 10.96
C ASP A 318 -9.66 28.68 9.71
N ASP A 319 -8.90 29.52 9.00
CA ASP A 319 -9.37 30.35 7.88
C ASP A 319 -8.84 29.91 6.50
N HIS A 320 -7.96 28.89 6.45
CA HIS A 320 -7.34 28.39 5.23
C HIS A 320 -7.43 26.86 5.07
N LEU A 321 -7.18 26.39 3.85
CA LEU A 321 -7.11 24.97 3.53
C LEU A 321 -5.89 24.30 4.14
N TYR A 322 -5.99 22.99 4.38
CA TYR A 322 -4.92 22.20 4.99
C TYR A 322 -4.82 20.77 4.45
N ALA A 323 -3.70 20.12 4.73
CA ALA A 323 -3.49 18.71 4.41
C ALA A 323 -2.56 18.03 5.42
N PHE A 324 -2.77 16.72 5.63
CA PHE A 324 -1.83 15.85 6.32
C PHE A 324 -1.04 15.01 5.32
N TYR A 325 0.26 14.84 5.54
CA TYR A 325 1.14 14.04 4.70
C TYR A 325 1.71 12.86 5.47
N VAL A 326 1.52 11.65 4.93
CA VAL A 326 1.98 10.39 5.53
C VAL A 326 3.15 9.82 4.74
N ASN A 327 4.07 9.12 5.41
CA ASN A 327 5.23 8.43 4.81
C ASN A 327 6.20 9.35 4.05
N GLY A 328 6.24 10.63 4.39
CA GLY A 328 7.10 11.64 3.77
C GLY A 328 6.72 13.03 4.28
N ASN A 329 7.41 14.06 3.81
CA ASN A 329 7.05 15.47 4.09
C ASN A 329 6.04 16.01 3.06
N TYR A 330 5.66 17.28 3.13
CA TYR A 330 4.69 17.86 2.18
C TYR A 330 5.06 17.71 0.69
N ARG A 331 6.35 17.50 0.37
CA ARG A 331 6.83 17.30 -1.01
C ARG A 331 6.83 15.84 -1.46
N THR A 332 6.91 14.90 -0.52
CA THR A 332 7.22 13.48 -0.80
C THR A 332 6.23 12.51 -0.20
N GLY A 333 5.44 12.94 0.78
CA GLY A 333 4.43 12.16 1.45
C GLY A 333 3.12 12.14 0.68
N LYS A 334 2.24 11.21 1.06
CA LYS A 334 0.89 11.10 0.52
C LYS A 334 -0.01 12.13 1.23
N PRO A 335 -0.60 13.09 0.51
CA PRO A 335 -1.54 14.02 1.11
C PRO A 335 -2.86 13.33 1.44
N ILE A 336 -3.49 13.77 2.52
CA ILE A 336 -4.90 13.59 2.87
C ILE A 336 -5.41 15.01 3.07
N TYR A 337 -6.20 15.48 2.10
CA TYR A 337 -6.69 16.85 2.08
C TYR A 337 -7.97 17.02 2.90
N CYS A 338 -8.23 18.24 3.35
CA CYS A 338 -9.54 18.60 3.89
C CYS A 338 -10.62 18.55 2.80
N ALA A 339 -11.87 18.32 3.20
CA ALA A 339 -13.00 18.14 2.29
C ALA A 339 -13.21 19.31 1.31
N GLU A 340 -12.82 20.53 1.69
CA GLU A 340 -12.98 21.75 0.92
C GLU A 340 -12.09 21.82 -0.33
N THR A 341 -11.00 21.06 -0.37
CA THR A 341 -10.09 20.99 -1.54
C THR A 341 -10.74 20.38 -2.79
N ARG A 342 -11.87 19.66 -2.62
CA ARG A 342 -12.57 18.93 -3.70
C ARG A 342 -11.67 17.95 -4.47
N ASP A 343 -10.63 17.41 -3.82
CA ASP A 343 -9.80 16.37 -4.40
C ASP A 343 -10.48 14.99 -4.33
N PHE A 344 -10.05 14.06 -5.18
CA PHE A 344 -10.57 12.70 -5.21
C PHE A 344 -9.84 11.84 -4.18
N GLY A 345 -10.54 11.38 -3.15
CA GLY A 345 -10.01 10.48 -2.13
C GLY A 345 -10.73 10.59 -0.79
N ARG A 346 -10.23 9.85 0.21
CA ARG A 346 -10.66 10.04 1.60
C ARG A 346 -10.17 11.37 2.13
N THR A 347 -11.04 12.12 2.78
CA THR A 347 -10.71 13.41 3.36
C THR A 347 -10.24 13.27 4.81
N THR A 348 -9.74 14.35 5.40
CA THR A 348 -9.35 14.39 6.82
C THR A 348 -10.55 14.19 7.76
N GLU A 349 -11.75 14.54 7.32
CA GLU A 349 -13.02 14.33 8.02
C GLU A 349 -13.47 12.87 8.01
N GLU A 350 -13.14 12.12 6.96
CA GLU A 350 -13.51 10.70 6.81
C GLU A 350 -12.47 9.75 7.41
N THR A 351 -11.24 10.22 7.62
CA THR A 351 -10.11 9.39 8.04
C THR A 351 -9.89 9.44 9.54
N THR A 352 -10.14 8.33 10.23
CA THR A 352 -9.90 8.19 11.67
C THR A 352 -8.43 7.91 12.01
N ILE A 353 -8.02 8.24 13.24
CA ILE A 353 -6.66 7.95 13.73
C ILE A 353 -6.34 6.44 13.71
N GLU A 354 -7.34 5.59 13.97
CA GLU A 354 -7.21 4.14 13.88
C GLU A 354 -6.88 3.66 12.46
N GLU A 355 -7.61 4.15 11.45
CA GLU A 355 -7.44 3.75 10.05
C GLU A 355 -6.05 4.12 9.50
N MET A 356 -5.41 5.13 10.08
CA MET A 356 -4.04 5.53 9.73
C MET A 356 -3.00 4.47 10.10
N ASN A 357 -3.35 3.49 10.96
CA ASN A 357 -2.49 2.39 11.37
C ASN A 357 -1.13 2.84 11.90
N LEU A 358 -1.11 3.99 12.58
CA LEU A 358 0.13 4.62 13.03
C LEU A 358 0.81 3.78 14.11
N TYR A 359 2.14 3.76 14.08
CA TYR A 359 2.96 3.16 15.14
C TYR A 359 3.72 4.24 15.92
N LYS A 360 4.07 3.92 17.17
CA LYS A 360 4.87 4.83 18.01
C LYS A 360 6.13 5.27 17.27
N GLY A 361 6.55 6.52 17.44
CA GLY A 361 7.67 7.15 16.74
C GLY A 361 7.42 7.49 15.26
N GLN A 362 6.31 7.05 14.66
CA GLN A 362 5.97 7.42 13.30
C GLN A 362 5.72 8.92 13.20
N LYS A 363 6.25 9.52 12.13
CA LYS A 363 6.05 10.93 11.81
C LYS A 363 5.07 11.10 10.66
N LEU A 364 4.26 12.13 10.78
CA LEU A 364 3.42 12.70 9.73
C LEU A 364 3.64 14.22 9.72
N TYR A 365 3.24 14.87 8.64
CA TYR A 365 3.36 16.31 8.48
C TYR A 365 1.99 16.90 8.31
N TYR A 366 1.81 18.11 8.81
CA TYR A 366 0.58 18.88 8.66
C TYR A 366 0.96 20.22 8.04
N LEU A 367 0.34 20.52 6.91
CA LEU A 367 0.51 21.77 6.18
C LEU A 367 -0.79 22.55 6.31
N PHE A 368 -0.71 23.72 6.92
CA PHE A 368 -1.81 24.67 7.01
C PHE A 368 -1.48 25.89 6.16
N ASP A 369 -2.50 26.42 5.48
CA ASP A 369 -2.39 27.53 4.55
C ASP A 369 -1.42 27.24 3.38
N PHE A 370 -1.98 27.00 2.19
CA PHE A 370 -1.18 26.71 1.00
C PHE A 370 -0.51 27.95 0.39
N GLY A 371 -0.83 29.15 0.87
CA GLY A 371 -0.13 30.39 0.55
C GLY A 371 1.13 30.55 1.39
N ASP A 372 0.96 30.62 2.71
CA ASP A 372 2.07 30.89 3.66
C ASP A 372 2.83 29.64 4.11
N MET A 373 2.27 28.45 3.85
CA MET A 373 2.92 27.15 4.01
C MET A 373 3.38 26.88 5.44
N TRP A 374 2.47 26.96 6.42
CA TRP A 374 2.76 26.60 7.81
C TRP A 374 3.02 25.10 7.94
N GLU A 375 4.28 24.73 8.10
CA GLU A 375 4.73 23.33 8.15
C GLU A 375 4.91 22.83 9.59
N PHE A 376 4.06 21.90 10.01
CA PHE A 376 4.14 21.22 11.31
C PHE A 376 4.66 19.79 11.15
N THR A 377 5.53 19.37 12.07
CA THR A 377 5.92 17.96 12.23
C THR A 377 5.11 17.34 13.37
N ILE A 378 4.46 16.22 13.10
CA ILE A 378 3.67 15.47 14.07
C ILE A 378 4.32 14.11 14.29
N GLU A 379 4.57 13.76 15.55
CA GLU A 379 5.16 12.48 15.96
C GLU A 379 4.23 11.75 16.92
N LEU A 380 3.89 10.49 16.64
CA LEU A 380 3.12 9.66 17.56
C LEU A 380 4.01 9.16 18.70
N THR A 381 3.90 9.76 19.88
CA THR A 381 4.82 9.44 21.00
C THR A 381 4.33 8.32 21.90
N LYS A 382 3.01 8.08 21.96
CA LYS A 382 2.39 7.07 22.84
C LYS A 382 1.05 6.60 22.27
N ILE A 383 0.74 5.32 22.47
CA ILE A 383 -0.61 4.74 22.35
C ILE A 383 -0.92 4.11 23.71
N ASP A 384 -2.00 4.55 24.35
CA ASP A 384 -2.43 4.05 25.66
C ASP A 384 -3.81 3.40 25.55
N LYS A 385 -3.84 2.07 25.62
CA LYS A 385 -5.07 1.27 25.51
C LYS A 385 -5.96 1.33 26.76
N ASN A 386 -5.37 1.67 27.89
CA ASN A 386 -6.06 1.63 29.19
C ASN A 386 -6.54 3.01 29.62
N ALA A 387 -6.12 4.08 28.92
CA ALA A 387 -6.57 5.43 29.20
C ALA A 387 -8.04 5.62 28.77
N PRO A 388 -8.85 6.35 29.56
CA PRO A 388 -10.19 6.75 29.14
C PRO A 388 -10.14 7.55 27.84
N LEU A 389 -10.98 7.18 26.87
CA LEU A 389 -11.04 7.87 25.58
C LEU A 389 -11.56 9.30 25.77
N PRO A 390 -10.80 10.33 25.33
CA PRO A 390 -11.25 11.70 25.47
C PRO A 390 -12.39 12.00 24.47
N LEU A 391 -13.42 12.72 24.90
CA LEU A 391 -14.55 13.10 24.03
C LEU A 391 -14.12 14.08 22.93
N ARG A 392 -13.18 14.97 23.24
CA ARG A 392 -12.51 15.90 22.31
C ARG A 392 -11.00 15.79 22.49
N PRO A 393 -10.19 16.09 21.47
CA PRO A 393 -8.75 16.23 21.65
C PRO A 393 -8.38 17.08 22.88
N VAL A 394 -7.32 16.70 23.59
CA VAL A 394 -6.87 17.39 24.81
C VAL A 394 -5.42 17.79 24.67
N ILE A 395 -5.13 19.08 24.78
CA ILE A 395 -3.76 19.61 24.86
C ILE A 395 -3.25 19.33 26.27
N ILE A 396 -2.14 18.58 26.38
CA ILE A 396 -1.59 18.12 27.66
C ILE A 396 -0.22 18.72 28.00
N GLU A 397 0.44 19.35 27.02
CA GLU A 397 1.73 20.01 27.22
C GLU A 397 1.92 21.10 26.17
N GLU A 398 2.40 22.27 26.60
CA GLU A 398 2.79 23.37 25.73
C GLU A 398 4.23 23.80 26.03
N LYS A 399 5.01 24.02 24.99
CA LYS A 399 6.38 24.49 25.08
C LYS A 399 6.66 25.53 24.01
N GLY A 400 7.21 26.67 24.43
CA GLY A 400 7.49 27.80 23.55
C GLY A 400 6.23 28.60 23.21
N GLU A 401 6.41 29.89 22.98
CA GLU A 401 5.33 30.78 22.57
C GLU A 401 4.85 30.41 21.16
N SER A 402 3.53 30.49 20.95
CA SER A 402 2.96 30.38 19.61
C SER A 402 3.43 31.57 18.76
N PRO A 403 3.84 31.35 17.50
CA PRO A 403 4.12 32.47 16.61
C PRO A 403 2.85 33.27 16.32
N GLU A 404 3.01 34.53 15.95
CA GLU A 404 1.94 35.30 15.31
C GLU A 404 1.61 34.65 13.96
N GLN A 405 0.32 34.37 13.72
CA GLN A 405 -0.12 33.67 12.50
C GLN A 405 0.07 34.53 11.26
N TYR A 406 -0.41 35.77 11.28
CA TYR A 406 -0.22 36.73 10.19
C TYR A 406 0.14 38.09 10.79
N PRO A 407 1.35 38.62 10.53
CA PRO A 407 1.69 39.98 10.92
C PRO A 407 0.69 40.96 10.29
N SER A 408 0.27 41.98 11.04
CA SER A 408 -0.49 43.09 10.45
C SER A 408 0.31 43.73 9.33
N TRP A 409 -0.30 43.92 8.15
CA TRP A 409 0.29 44.72 7.07
C TRP A 409 0.52 46.15 7.59
N GLU A 410 1.78 46.55 7.78
CA GLU A 410 2.18 47.94 8.06
C GLU A 410 2.09 48.84 6.81
#